data_AF-A0A7S2D7T9-F1
#
_entry.id   AF-A0A7S2D7T9-F1
#
_cell.length_a   1.000
_cell.length_b   1.000
_cell.length_c   1.000
_cell.angle_alpha   90.00
_cell.angle_beta   90.00
_cell.angle_gamma   90.00
#
_symmetry.space_group_name_H-M   'P 1'
#
loop_
_entity.id
_entity.type
_entity.pdbx_description
1 polymer ?
#
loop_
_entity_poly.entity_id
_entity_poly.type
_entity_poly.pdbx_seq_one_letter_code
_entity_poly.pdbx_strand_id
1 'polypeptide(L)'
;SGSAAEVSQEKSKIGLGEEYAQHYLSQAKGVKRDDGNDEKREAARALFAKVCRKLDALSNFTFAPHPKVPDAKITPAVAAISMEEATPIGVSANDAQAPEEVYGKKHGRDGLVRAEGEMDHADRRRARQASKAKRRKARREKDAAEAIAARINPGLGNPYEKRKLTEHLRSNTNVKTGDQVQMDDKGSSHTKSTQFFAKLQDESQSNGGGKLKRRKLKEDQEPVGSGATFKL
;
A
#
# COMPACT_ATOMS: atom_id res chain seq x y z
N SER A 1 -2.59 -27.13 -4.96
CA SER A 1 -2.69 -27.47 -3.53
C SER A 1 -2.09 -26.33 -2.74
N GLY A 2 -2.90 -25.60 -1.96
CA GLY A 2 -2.38 -24.55 -1.08
C GLY A 2 -1.69 -25.22 0.11
N SER A 3 -0.39 -25.02 0.25
CA SER A 3 0.33 -25.41 1.47
C SER A 3 -0.20 -24.55 2.61
N ALA A 4 -0.99 -25.14 3.52
CA ALA A 4 -1.26 -24.52 4.80
C ALA A 4 0.10 -24.21 5.45
N ALA A 5 0.32 -22.97 5.85
CA ALA A 5 1.55 -22.58 6.52
C ALA A 5 1.67 -23.41 7.81
N GLU A 6 2.63 -24.33 7.85
CA GLU A 6 2.94 -25.09 9.05
C GLU A 6 3.40 -24.12 10.14
N VAL A 7 2.61 -24.01 11.20
CA VAL A 7 2.95 -23.21 12.37
C VAL A 7 3.81 -24.07 13.29
N SER A 8 5.05 -23.66 13.52
CA SER A 8 5.93 -24.34 14.48
C SER A 8 5.35 -24.25 15.89
N GLN A 9 5.31 -25.38 16.60
CA GLN A 9 4.88 -25.46 18.01
C GLN A 9 6.04 -25.30 18.99
N GLU A 10 7.25 -25.10 18.49
CA GLU A 10 8.43 -24.83 19.32
C GLU A 10 8.38 -23.42 19.89
N LYS A 11 8.98 -23.23 21.08
CA LYS A 11 9.09 -21.90 21.68
C LYS A 11 9.86 -20.97 20.74
N SER A 12 9.34 -19.76 20.53
CA SER A 12 10.00 -18.79 19.65
C SER A 12 11.42 -18.49 20.15
N LYS A 13 12.38 -18.52 19.23
CA LYS A 13 13.78 -18.17 19.50
C LYS A 13 13.97 -16.65 19.66
N ILE A 14 12.98 -15.86 19.24
CA ILE A 14 13.02 -14.40 19.19
C ILE A 14 11.96 -13.85 20.15
N GLY A 15 12.30 -12.82 20.92
CA GLY A 15 11.35 -12.17 21.84
C GLY A 15 10.37 -11.24 21.10
N LEU A 16 9.19 -11.00 21.69
CA LEU A 16 8.16 -10.14 21.09
C LEU A 16 8.67 -8.73 20.73
N GLY A 17 9.49 -8.13 21.60
CA GLY A 17 10.06 -6.80 21.34
C GLY A 17 10.99 -6.77 20.12
N GLU A 18 11.73 -7.86 19.88
CA GLU A 18 12.61 -7.99 18.72
C GLU A 18 11.83 -8.27 17.44
N GLU A 19 10.76 -9.08 17.49
CA GLU A 19 9.85 -9.26 16.35
C GLU A 19 9.22 -7.93 15.91
N TYR A 20 8.82 -7.09 16.86
CA TYR A 20 8.33 -5.74 16.56
C TYR A 20 9.39 -4.84 15.93
N ALA A 21 10.62 -4.86 16.45
CA ALA A 21 11.72 -4.08 15.87
C ALA A 21 12.03 -4.53 14.44
N GLN A 22 12.12 -5.85 14.20
CA GLN A 22 12.36 -6.42 12.88
C GLN A 22 11.21 -6.10 11.90
N HIS A 23 9.96 -6.18 12.34
CA HIS A 23 8.81 -5.84 11.52
C HIS A 23 8.74 -4.34 11.21
N TYR A 24 9.08 -3.47 12.17
CA TYR A 24 9.18 -2.04 11.92
C TYR A 24 10.29 -1.73 10.91
N LEU A 25 11.46 -2.36 11.04
CA LEU A 25 12.56 -2.19 10.10
C LEU A 25 12.21 -2.71 8.70
N SER A 26 11.51 -3.84 8.58
CA SER A 26 11.09 -4.35 7.28
C SER A 26 10.07 -3.45 6.60
N GLN A 27 9.11 -2.89 7.35
CA GLN A 27 8.13 -1.94 6.81
C GLN A 27 8.73 -0.58 6.49
N ALA A 28 9.57 -0.04 7.37
CA ALA A 28 10.12 1.31 7.24
C ALA A 28 11.32 1.38 6.28
N LYS A 29 12.18 0.36 6.28
CA LYS A 29 13.41 0.32 5.45
C LYS A 29 13.33 -0.66 4.27
N GLY A 30 12.22 -1.40 4.13
CA GLY A 30 12.06 -2.38 3.06
C GLY A 30 12.99 -3.61 3.18
N VAL A 31 13.60 -3.81 4.36
CA VAL A 31 14.48 -4.96 4.62
C VAL A 31 13.62 -6.21 4.60
N LYS A 32 13.78 -7.05 3.57
CA LYS A 32 13.10 -8.35 3.53
C LYS A 32 13.66 -9.23 4.64
N ARG A 33 12.76 -9.95 5.31
CA ARG A 33 13.14 -11.01 6.24
C ARG A 33 13.90 -12.06 5.44
N ASP A 34 15.08 -12.46 5.91
CA ASP A 34 15.85 -13.53 5.30
C ASP A 34 15.05 -14.84 5.49
N ASP A 35 14.59 -15.43 4.40
CA ASP A 35 13.80 -16.66 4.41
C ASP A 35 14.69 -17.89 4.71
N GLY A 36 15.97 -17.71 5.04
CA GLY A 36 16.96 -18.77 5.29
C GLY A 36 17.25 -19.63 4.05
N ASN A 37 16.65 -19.27 2.91
CA ASN A 37 16.78 -19.94 1.63
C ASN A 37 17.59 -19.13 0.62
N ASP A 38 18.01 -17.91 0.96
CA ASP A 38 18.79 -17.07 0.05
C ASP A 38 20.16 -17.69 -0.24
N GLU A 39 20.81 -18.29 0.75
CA GLU A 39 22.05 -19.06 0.55
C GLU A 39 21.86 -20.24 -0.44
N LYS A 40 20.76 -20.99 -0.28
CA LYS A 40 20.43 -22.10 -1.19
C LYS A 40 20.14 -21.62 -2.61
N ARG A 41 19.47 -20.46 -2.74
CA ARG A 41 19.19 -19.82 -4.03
C ARG A 41 20.47 -19.36 -4.72
N GLU A 42 21.37 -18.72 -3.99
CA GLU A 42 22.68 -18.30 -4.50
C GLU A 42 23.53 -19.51 -4.92
N ALA A 43 23.57 -20.56 -4.10
CA ALA A 43 24.26 -21.81 -4.44
C ALA A 43 23.68 -22.47 -5.71
N ALA A 44 22.35 -22.53 -5.83
CA ALA A 44 21.68 -23.07 -7.01
C ALA A 44 21.97 -22.23 -8.27
N ARG A 45 21.96 -20.89 -8.16
CA ARG A 45 22.32 -19.97 -9.26
C ARG A 45 23.75 -20.20 -9.72
N ALA A 46 24.70 -20.34 -8.79
CA ALA A 46 26.10 -20.59 -9.09
C ALA A 46 26.31 -21.94 -9.80
N LEU A 47 25.63 -23.00 -9.34
CA LEU A 47 25.68 -24.32 -9.99
C LEU A 47 25.05 -24.28 -11.39
N PHE A 48 23.90 -23.62 -11.54
CA PHE A 48 23.24 -23.46 -12.83
C PHE A 48 24.14 -22.74 -13.84
N ALA A 49 24.77 -21.62 -13.44
CA ALA A 49 25.72 -20.90 -14.28
C ALA A 49 26.90 -21.77 -14.74
N LYS A 50 27.45 -22.60 -13.83
CA LYS A 50 28.52 -23.56 -14.17
C LYS A 50 28.08 -24.60 -15.19
N VAL A 51 26.86 -25.13 -15.05
CA VAL A 51 26.30 -26.12 -16.00
C VAL A 51 26.08 -25.49 -17.36
N CYS A 52 25.43 -24.33 -17.43
CA CYS A 52 25.22 -23.60 -18.69
C CYS A 52 26.54 -23.32 -19.39
N ARG A 53 27.56 -22.83 -18.67
CA ARG A 53 28.88 -22.57 -19.28
C ARG A 53 29.52 -23.81 -19.90
N LYS A 54 29.36 -24.98 -19.28
CA LYS A 54 29.86 -26.25 -19.82
C LYS A 54 29.06 -26.70 -21.05
N LEU A 55 27.74 -26.55 -21.02
CA LEU A 55 26.87 -26.88 -22.14
C LEU A 55 27.16 -25.97 -23.34
N ASP A 56 27.33 -24.67 -23.12
CA ASP A 56 27.65 -23.70 -24.17
C ASP A 56 29.00 -24.03 -24.84
N ALA A 57 30.00 -24.44 -24.06
CA ALA A 57 31.29 -24.88 -24.59
C ALA A 57 31.18 -26.19 -25.38
N LEU A 58 30.35 -27.13 -24.94
CA LEU A 58 30.11 -28.39 -25.64
C LEU A 58 29.32 -28.19 -26.94
N SER A 59 28.46 -27.18 -26.99
CA SER A 59 27.65 -26.83 -28.17
C SER A 59 28.32 -25.79 -29.09
N ASN A 60 29.65 -25.63 -29.04
CA ASN A 60 30.40 -24.65 -29.84
C ASN A 60 29.85 -23.22 -29.79
N PHE A 61 29.26 -22.82 -28.66
CA PHE A 61 28.61 -21.51 -28.46
C PHE A 61 27.48 -21.17 -29.45
N THR A 62 26.86 -22.17 -30.10
CA THR A 62 25.68 -21.95 -30.96
C THR A 62 24.38 -22.14 -30.17
N PHE A 63 23.93 -21.10 -29.46
CA PHE A 63 22.70 -21.14 -28.65
C PHE A 63 21.93 -19.81 -28.73
N ALA A 64 20.68 -19.81 -28.25
CA ALA A 64 19.87 -18.61 -28.18
C ALA A 64 20.37 -17.69 -27.05
N PRO A 65 20.55 -16.38 -27.30
CA PRO A 65 21.08 -15.46 -26.31
C PRO A 65 20.22 -15.46 -25.03
N HIS A 66 20.87 -15.36 -23.88
CA HIS A 66 20.17 -15.35 -22.59
C HIS A 66 19.13 -14.22 -22.53
N PRO A 67 17.99 -14.44 -21.84
CA PRO A 67 17.00 -13.40 -21.64
C PRO A 67 17.63 -12.23 -20.88
N LYS A 68 17.37 -11.01 -21.34
CA LYS A 68 17.89 -9.79 -20.71
C LYS A 68 17.26 -9.62 -19.32
N VAL A 69 18.05 -9.84 -18.29
CA VAL A 69 17.69 -9.50 -16.91
C VAL A 69 18.11 -8.04 -16.67
N PRO A 70 17.23 -7.18 -16.11
CA PRO A 70 17.59 -5.80 -15.83
C PRO A 70 18.61 -5.75 -14.68
N ASP A 71 19.86 -5.48 -15.02
CA ASP A 71 20.95 -5.35 -14.05
C ASP A 71 21.21 -3.87 -13.76
N ALA A 72 21.15 -3.48 -12.48
CA ALA A 72 21.51 -2.13 -12.04
C ALA A 72 23.03 -2.04 -11.85
N LYS A 73 23.71 -1.33 -12.76
CA LYS A 73 25.14 -1.02 -12.63
C LYS A 73 25.30 0.37 -12.03
N ILE A 74 25.98 0.47 -10.89
CA ILE A 74 26.28 1.74 -10.24
C ILE A 74 27.69 2.15 -10.66
N THR A 75 27.81 3.23 -11.43
CA THR A 75 29.10 3.81 -11.84
C THR A 75 29.55 4.85 -10.80
N PRO A 76 30.71 4.65 -10.14
CA PRO A 76 31.21 5.62 -9.18
C PRO A 76 31.71 6.90 -9.89
N ALA A 77 31.67 8.04 -9.19
CA ALA A 77 32.17 9.33 -9.67
C ALA A 77 33.71 9.38 -9.61
N VAL A 78 34.36 8.73 -10.58
CA VAL A 78 35.83 8.64 -10.67
C VAL A 78 36.26 9.19 -12.03
N ALA A 79 37.44 9.82 -12.08
CA ALA A 79 38.10 10.19 -13.33
C ALA A 79 38.24 8.97 -14.24
N ALA A 80 38.03 9.14 -15.55
CA ALA A 80 38.12 8.05 -16.51
C ALA A 80 39.50 7.38 -16.50
N ILE A 81 40.56 8.16 -16.27
CA ILE A 81 41.96 7.69 -16.15
C ILE A 81 42.10 6.55 -15.13
N SER A 82 41.40 6.60 -14.00
CA SER A 82 41.52 5.58 -12.95
C SER A 82 40.92 4.22 -13.35
N MET A 83 40.04 4.22 -14.37
CA MET A 83 39.43 3.01 -14.92
C MET A 83 40.19 2.49 -16.15
N GLU A 84 41.12 3.28 -16.70
CA GLU A 84 41.96 2.89 -17.83
C GLU A 84 43.01 1.85 -17.40
N GLU A 85 43.48 1.07 -18.38
CA GLU A 85 44.62 0.18 -18.18
C GLU A 85 45.87 1.00 -17.84
N ALA A 86 46.75 0.44 -17.01
CA ALA A 86 48.03 1.03 -16.64
C ALA A 86 48.99 1.09 -17.85
N THR A 87 48.77 2.07 -18.71
CA THR A 87 49.63 2.42 -19.84
C THR A 87 50.24 3.79 -19.60
N PRO A 88 51.46 4.06 -20.08
CA PRO A 88 52.17 5.31 -19.78
C PRO A 88 51.54 6.56 -20.40
N ILE A 89 50.59 6.41 -21.33
CA ILE A 89 49.93 7.52 -22.01
C ILE A 89 48.43 7.42 -21.72
N GLY A 90 47.92 8.33 -20.89
CA GLY A 90 46.48 8.48 -20.66
C GLY A 90 45.80 9.14 -21.85
N VAL A 91 44.67 8.59 -22.29
CA VAL A 91 43.96 9.06 -23.49
C VAL A 91 42.83 10.02 -23.13
N SER A 92 42.28 9.95 -21.92
CA SER A 92 41.12 10.76 -21.51
C SER A 92 41.39 11.63 -20.29
N ALA A 93 40.73 12.80 -20.23
CA ALA A 93 40.78 13.75 -19.10
C ALA A 93 39.39 14.01 -18.48
N ASN A 94 38.36 13.28 -18.92
CA ASN A 94 36.99 13.47 -18.47
C ASN A 94 36.67 12.55 -17.28
N ASP A 95 35.62 12.88 -16.53
CA ASP A 95 35.07 12.00 -15.50
C ASP A 95 34.17 10.91 -16.09
N ALA A 96 34.00 9.81 -15.36
CA ALA A 96 33.15 8.69 -15.78
C ALA A 96 31.65 9.04 -15.78
N GLN A 97 31.23 10.03 -14.99
CA GLN A 97 29.84 10.49 -14.93
C GLN A 97 29.59 11.64 -15.90
N ALA A 98 28.42 11.62 -16.54
CA ALA A 98 28.01 12.72 -17.39
C ALA A 98 27.62 13.95 -16.54
N PRO A 99 27.77 15.19 -17.05
CA PRO A 99 27.32 16.39 -16.34
C PRO A 99 25.83 16.39 -15.97
N GLU A 100 24.99 15.66 -16.72
CA GLU A 100 23.55 15.50 -16.43
C GLU A 100 23.27 14.57 -15.25
N GLU A 101 24.17 13.63 -14.96
CA GLU A 101 24.08 12.74 -13.80
C GLU A 101 24.52 13.46 -12.52
N VAL A 102 25.54 14.31 -12.63
CA VAL A 102 26.01 15.16 -11.52
C VAL A 102 25.02 16.29 -11.24
N TYR A 103 24.50 16.91 -12.30
CA TYR A 103 23.49 17.97 -12.22
C TYR A 103 22.28 17.59 -13.06
N GLY A 104 21.23 17.13 -12.38
CA GLY A 104 19.93 16.82 -13.00
C GLY A 104 19.29 18.07 -13.59
N LYS A 105 19.64 18.42 -14.83
CA LYS A 105 18.97 19.48 -15.57
C LYS A 105 17.52 19.06 -15.73
N LYS A 106 16.61 19.92 -15.27
CA LYS A 106 15.20 19.77 -15.63
C LYS A 106 15.10 19.89 -17.16
N HIS A 107 14.58 18.88 -17.83
CA HIS A 107 14.46 18.91 -19.29
C HIS A 107 13.20 19.64 -19.74
N GLY A 108 13.24 20.21 -20.94
CA GLY A 108 12.10 20.91 -21.54
C GLY A 108 11.75 22.19 -20.79
N ARG A 109 10.46 22.42 -20.53
CA ARG A 109 9.98 23.68 -19.93
C ARG A 109 10.43 23.90 -18.50
N ASP A 110 10.68 22.83 -17.76
CA ASP A 110 11.12 22.92 -16.36
C ASP A 110 12.61 23.33 -16.25
N GLY A 111 13.37 23.22 -17.35
CA GLY A 111 14.76 23.69 -17.46
C GLY A 111 14.90 25.17 -17.76
N LEU A 112 13.85 25.78 -18.32
CA LEU A 112 13.78 27.21 -18.50
C LEU A 112 13.16 27.81 -17.22
N VAL A 113 14.00 28.35 -16.35
CA VAL A 113 13.54 29.05 -15.14
C VAL A 113 12.86 30.33 -15.59
N ARG A 114 11.55 30.24 -15.87
CA ARG A 114 10.68 31.39 -16.15
C ARG A 114 9.69 31.57 -15.01
N ALA A 115 9.59 32.79 -14.52
CA ALA A 115 8.59 33.13 -13.52
C ALA A 115 7.19 33.19 -14.14
N GLU A 116 6.12 32.98 -13.35
CA GLU A 116 4.75 33.06 -13.85
C GLU A 116 4.38 34.46 -14.40
N GLY A 117 5.02 35.50 -13.88
CA GLY A 117 4.89 36.89 -14.36
C GLY A 117 5.49 37.13 -15.75
N GLU A 118 6.41 36.27 -16.19
CA GLU A 118 7.10 36.37 -17.49
C GLU A 118 6.42 35.50 -18.56
N MET A 119 5.40 34.72 -18.19
CA MET A 119 4.68 33.85 -19.12
C MET A 119 3.55 34.60 -19.84
N ASP A 120 3.62 34.61 -21.17
CA ASP A 120 2.55 35.11 -22.02
C ASP A 120 1.28 34.24 -21.93
N HIS A 121 0.14 34.80 -22.33
CA HIS A 121 -1.13 34.09 -22.42
C HIS A 121 -1.06 32.82 -23.28
N ALA A 122 -0.30 32.85 -24.39
CA ALA A 122 -0.08 31.68 -25.24
C ALA A 122 0.66 30.57 -24.49
N ASP A 123 1.69 30.93 -23.71
CA ASP A 123 2.48 30.00 -22.91
C ASP A 123 1.65 29.36 -21.80
N ARG A 124 0.84 30.15 -21.09
CA ARG A 124 -0.11 29.66 -20.07
C ARG A 124 -1.14 28.71 -20.66
N ARG A 125 -1.62 28.97 -21.88
CA ARG A 125 -2.54 28.05 -22.59
C ARG A 125 -1.85 26.74 -22.95
N ARG A 126 -0.64 26.79 -23.50
CA ARG A 126 0.18 25.61 -23.82
C ARG A 126 0.47 24.78 -22.57
N ALA A 127 0.74 25.41 -21.43
CA ALA A 127 0.95 24.75 -20.16
C ALA A 127 -0.26 23.97 -19.65
N ARG A 128 -1.43 24.60 -19.69
CA ARG A 128 -2.70 23.94 -19.34
C ARG A 128 -3.03 22.77 -20.26
N GLN A 129 -2.74 22.89 -21.56
CA GLN A 129 -2.94 21.79 -22.51
C GLN A 129 -1.98 20.62 -22.23
N ALA A 130 -0.71 20.89 -21.96
CA ALA A 130 0.27 19.86 -21.61
C ALA A 130 -0.08 19.13 -20.31
N SER A 131 -0.54 19.83 -19.27
CA SER A 131 -0.98 19.19 -18.02
C SER A 131 -2.23 18.33 -18.24
N LYS A 132 -3.19 18.81 -19.04
CA LYS A 132 -4.38 18.03 -19.45
C LYS A 132 -3.99 16.79 -20.24
N ALA A 133 -3.02 16.90 -21.15
CA ALA A 133 -2.50 15.76 -21.92
C ALA A 133 -1.81 14.73 -21.02
N LYS A 134 -0.96 15.16 -20.08
CA LYS A 134 -0.33 14.30 -19.07
C LYS A 134 -1.37 13.56 -18.23
N ARG A 135 -2.39 14.27 -17.74
CA ARG A 135 -3.50 13.66 -16.97
C ARG A 135 -4.30 12.66 -17.81
N ARG A 136 -4.57 12.98 -19.08
CA ARG A 136 -5.27 12.05 -20.00
C ARG A 136 -4.44 10.78 -20.25
N LYS A 137 -3.13 10.91 -20.45
CA LYS A 137 -2.22 9.77 -20.62
C LYS A 137 -2.21 8.88 -19.37
N ALA A 138 -2.01 9.47 -18.20
CA ALA A 138 -2.00 8.75 -16.94
C ALA A 138 -3.34 8.02 -16.64
N ARG A 139 -4.48 8.61 -17.03
CA ARG A 139 -5.79 7.94 -16.94
C ARG A 139 -5.86 6.74 -17.87
N ARG A 140 -5.51 6.91 -19.15
CA ARG A 140 -5.49 5.81 -20.14
C ARG A 140 -4.57 4.66 -19.71
N GLU A 141 -3.41 4.96 -19.13
CA GLU A 141 -2.49 3.94 -18.61
C GLU A 141 -3.11 3.17 -17.44
N LYS A 142 -3.81 3.86 -16.52
CA LYS A 142 -4.54 3.21 -15.43
C LYS A 142 -5.68 2.35 -15.94
N ASP A 143 -6.49 2.87 -16.86
CA ASP A 143 -7.61 2.14 -17.45
C ASP A 143 -7.12 0.89 -18.21
N ALA A 144 -6.00 1.00 -18.94
CA ALA A 144 -5.38 -0.13 -19.62
C ALA A 144 -4.81 -1.17 -18.65
N ALA A 145 -4.14 -0.74 -17.58
CA ALA A 145 -3.64 -1.63 -16.53
C ALA A 145 -4.80 -2.37 -15.82
N GLU A 146 -5.90 -1.66 -15.56
CA GLU A 146 -7.10 -2.26 -15.00
C GLU A 146 -7.75 -3.27 -15.95
N ALA A 147 -7.85 -2.96 -17.24
CA ALA A 147 -8.38 -3.88 -18.25
C ALA A 147 -7.54 -5.16 -18.35
N ILE A 148 -6.21 -5.04 -18.30
CA ILE A 148 -5.30 -6.20 -18.26
C ILE A 148 -5.52 -7.01 -16.98
N ALA A 149 -5.61 -6.36 -15.82
CA ALA A 149 -5.85 -7.02 -14.54
C ALA A 149 -7.19 -7.75 -14.50
N ALA A 150 -8.25 -7.15 -15.07
CA ALA A 150 -9.57 -7.77 -15.20
C ALA A 150 -9.54 -8.99 -16.14
N ARG A 151 -8.71 -8.97 -17.19
CA ARG A 151 -8.52 -10.11 -18.10
C ARG A 151 -7.77 -11.27 -17.44
N ILE A 152 -6.79 -10.99 -16.58
CA ILE A 152 -5.98 -12.00 -15.91
C ILE A 152 -6.72 -12.60 -14.70
N ASN A 153 -7.35 -11.76 -13.87
CA ASN A 153 -8.04 -12.16 -12.65
C ASN A 153 -9.47 -11.59 -12.64
N PRO A 154 -10.46 -12.28 -13.24
CA PRO A 154 -11.83 -11.78 -13.25
C PRO A 154 -12.46 -11.78 -11.85
N GLY A 155 -13.35 -10.81 -11.60
CA GLY A 155 -14.14 -10.70 -10.37
C GLY A 155 -13.38 -10.15 -9.16
N LEU A 156 -13.75 -10.61 -7.96
CA LEU A 156 -13.18 -10.12 -6.69
C LEU A 156 -11.70 -10.52 -6.49
N GLY A 157 -11.12 -11.32 -7.38
CA GLY A 157 -9.67 -11.56 -7.44
C GLY A 157 -8.88 -10.32 -7.85
N ASN A 158 -9.50 -9.41 -8.60
CA ASN A 158 -8.87 -8.17 -9.05
C ASN A 158 -8.85 -7.11 -7.91
N PRO A 159 -7.67 -6.58 -7.51
CA PRO A 159 -7.60 -5.49 -6.54
C PRO A 159 -8.32 -4.21 -7.00
N TYR A 160 -8.42 -3.95 -8.30
CA TYR A 160 -9.11 -2.77 -8.84
C TYR A 160 -10.62 -2.87 -8.68
N GLU A 161 -11.22 -4.01 -9.02
CA GLU A 161 -12.67 -4.27 -8.82
C GLU A 161 -13.06 -4.23 -7.35
N LYS A 162 -12.23 -4.83 -6.47
CA LYS A 162 -12.39 -4.72 -5.02
C LYS A 162 -12.43 -3.27 -4.56
N ARG A 163 -11.47 -2.45 -5.00
CA ARG A 163 -11.39 -1.03 -4.63
C ARG A 163 -12.60 -0.26 -5.14
N LYS A 164 -13.00 -0.45 -6.41
CA LYS A 164 -14.20 0.16 -6.98
C LYS A 164 -15.44 -0.19 -6.16
N LEU A 165 -15.65 -1.47 -5.85
CA LEU A 165 -16.78 -1.89 -5.01
C LEU A 165 -16.74 -1.24 -3.62
N THR A 166 -15.58 -1.19 -2.97
CA THR A 166 -15.46 -0.51 -1.67
C THR A 166 -15.67 0.99 -1.77
N GLU A 167 -15.24 1.64 -2.85
CA GLU A 167 -15.46 3.06 -3.09
C GLU A 167 -16.94 3.34 -3.34
N HIS A 168 -17.62 2.52 -4.16
CA HIS A 168 -19.06 2.59 -4.37
C HIS A 168 -19.85 2.38 -3.07
N LEU A 169 -19.42 1.44 -2.22
CA LEU A 169 -20.01 1.23 -0.90
C LEU A 169 -19.77 2.42 0.04
N ARG A 170 -18.60 3.06 -0.03
CA ARG A 170 -18.26 4.25 0.76
C ARG A 170 -18.95 5.52 0.27
N SER A 171 -19.18 5.65 -1.05
CA SER A 171 -19.88 6.80 -1.63
C SER A 171 -21.37 6.76 -1.35
N ASN A 172 -21.93 5.58 -1.13
CA ASN A 172 -23.32 5.40 -0.77
C ASN A 172 -23.52 5.83 0.70
N THR A 173 -24.22 6.94 0.89
CA THR A 173 -24.52 7.54 2.22
C THR A 173 -25.36 6.65 3.14
N ASN A 174 -25.99 5.62 2.59
CA ASN A 174 -26.85 4.69 3.33
C ASN A 174 -26.05 3.57 4.03
N VAL A 175 -24.75 3.45 3.77
CA VAL A 175 -23.87 2.44 4.37
C VAL A 175 -22.89 3.15 5.30
N LYS A 176 -23.16 3.11 6.61
CA LYS A 176 -22.19 3.55 7.62
C LYS A 176 -21.09 2.49 7.72
N THR A 177 -19.92 2.79 7.19
CA THR A 177 -18.72 2.01 7.51
C THR A 177 -18.36 2.25 8.98
N GLY A 178 -17.89 1.22 9.69
CA GLY A 178 -17.74 1.23 11.16
C GLY A 178 -16.90 2.37 11.74
N ASP A 179 -16.10 3.06 10.92
CA ASP A 179 -15.26 4.20 11.27
C ASP A 179 -16.03 5.54 11.31
N GLN A 180 -17.17 5.65 10.60
CA GLN A 180 -18.06 6.82 10.62
C GLN A 180 -19.30 6.64 11.50
N VAL A 181 -19.36 5.57 12.28
CA VAL A 181 -20.34 5.49 13.36
C VAL A 181 -19.81 6.36 14.50
N GLN A 182 -20.16 7.65 14.50
CA GLN A 182 -20.26 8.38 15.76
C GLN A 182 -21.29 7.63 16.60
N MET A 183 -20.78 6.78 17.48
CA MET A 183 -21.58 6.14 18.51
C MET A 183 -21.94 7.25 19.49
N ASP A 184 -23.14 7.79 19.37
CA ASP A 184 -23.72 8.56 20.46
C ASP A 184 -23.66 7.67 21.71
N ASP A 185 -23.23 8.20 22.86
CA ASP A 185 -22.96 7.47 24.12
C ASP A 185 -24.12 6.57 24.62
N LYS A 186 -25.30 6.64 24.00
CA LYS A 186 -26.44 5.76 24.23
C LYS A 186 -26.38 4.42 23.46
N GLY A 187 -25.42 4.22 22.56
CA GLY A 187 -25.32 3.05 21.66
C GLY A 187 -24.22 2.04 21.98
N SER A 188 -23.38 2.24 23.02
CA SER A 188 -22.27 1.31 23.35
C SER A 188 -22.70 -0.02 23.98
N SER A 189 -24.02 -0.26 24.09
CA SER A 189 -24.64 -1.39 24.78
C SER A 189 -24.38 -2.77 24.15
N HIS A 190 -23.62 -2.85 23.05
CA HIS A 190 -23.27 -4.11 22.37
C HIS A 190 -21.78 -4.43 22.39
N THR A 191 -20.97 -3.62 23.07
CA THR A 191 -19.51 -3.86 23.22
C THR A 191 -19.16 -4.89 24.30
N LYS A 192 -20.07 -5.09 25.28
CA LYS A 192 -19.90 -6.06 26.36
C LYS A 192 -20.82 -7.25 26.12
N SER A 193 -20.26 -8.47 26.16
CA SER A 193 -21.00 -9.72 25.97
C SER A 193 -22.20 -9.85 26.91
N THR A 194 -22.07 -9.40 28.15
CA THR A 194 -23.15 -9.42 29.16
C THR A 194 -24.38 -8.63 28.75
N GLN A 195 -24.20 -7.47 28.13
CA GLN A 195 -25.31 -6.60 27.69
C GLN A 195 -25.97 -7.13 26.41
N PHE A 196 -25.17 -7.74 25.54
CA PHE A 196 -25.67 -8.43 24.36
C PHE A 196 -26.57 -9.61 24.74
N PHE A 197 -26.10 -10.48 25.65
CA PHE A 197 -26.87 -11.65 26.08
C PHE A 197 -28.11 -11.27 26.90
N ALA A 198 -28.05 -10.23 27.73
CA ALA A 198 -29.23 -9.74 28.44
C ALA A 198 -30.35 -9.31 27.48
N LYS A 199 -29.99 -8.58 26.41
CA LYS A 199 -30.94 -8.16 25.37
C LYS A 199 -31.49 -9.33 24.57
N LEU A 200 -30.63 -10.30 24.24
CA LEU A 200 -31.05 -11.54 23.56
C LEU A 200 -32.03 -12.35 24.43
N GLN A 201 -31.81 -12.37 25.74
CA GLN A 201 -32.70 -13.02 26.70
C GLN A 201 -34.03 -12.30 26.80
N ASP A 202 -34.04 -10.97 26.87
CA ASP A 202 -35.25 -10.14 26.86
C ASP A 202 -36.07 -10.33 25.59
N GLU A 203 -35.40 -10.37 24.42
CA GLU A 203 -36.05 -10.58 23.12
C GLU A 203 -36.64 -12.00 22.99
N SER A 204 -36.01 -13.00 23.61
CA SER A 204 -36.55 -14.36 23.71
C SER A 204 -37.74 -14.46 24.69
N GLN A 205 -37.74 -13.66 25.76
CA GLN A 205 -38.82 -13.60 26.75
C GLN A 205 -40.03 -12.82 26.23
N SER A 206 -39.82 -11.74 25.47
CA SER A 206 -40.92 -10.96 24.88
C SER A 206 -41.70 -11.73 23.81
N ASN A 207 -41.07 -12.71 23.15
CA ASN A 207 -41.70 -13.56 22.14
C ASN A 207 -42.18 -14.92 22.66
N GLY A 208 -42.07 -15.20 23.97
CA GLY A 208 -42.40 -16.50 24.55
C GLY A 208 -43.32 -16.43 25.77
N GLY A 209 -44.63 -16.67 25.57
CA GLY A 209 -45.53 -17.32 26.53
C GLY A 209 -45.72 -16.66 27.91
N GLY A 210 -46.79 -15.89 28.07
CA GLY A 210 -47.11 -15.13 29.28
C GLY A 210 -47.35 -15.92 30.58
N LYS A 211 -47.19 -15.22 31.71
CA LYS A 211 -47.92 -15.43 32.98
C LYS A 211 -47.95 -14.12 33.79
N LEU A 212 -49.15 -13.75 34.22
CA LEU A 212 -49.50 -12.54 34.98
C LEU A 212 -48.75 -12.41 36.31
N LYS A 213 -48.26 -11.20 36.63
CA LYS A 213 -48.21 -10.69 38.01
C LYS A 213 -48.68 -9.24 38.09
N ARG A 214 -49.89 -9.08 38.65
CA ARG A 214 -50.44 -7.82 39.17
C ARG A 214 -49.57 -7.33 40.34
N ARG A 215 -49.13 -6.07 40.33
CA ARG A 215 -48.69 -5.35 41.53
C ARG A 215 -49.33 -3.96 41.56
N LYS A 216 -49.71 -3.57 42.77
CA LYS A 216 -50.71 -2.57 43.16
C LYS A 216 -50.25 -1.14 42.85
N LEU A 217 -51.19 -0.32 42.36
CA LEU A 217 -51.07 1.13 42.31
C LEU A 217 -50.97 1.66 43.75
N LYS A 218 -49.92 2.44 44.04
CA LYS A 218 -49.75 3.16 45.30
C LYS A 218 -50.08 4.62 45.00
N GLU A 219 -51.15 5.09 45.63
CA GLU A 219 -51.58 6.48 45.67
C GLU A 219 -50.68 7.28 46.65
N ASP A 220 -50.74 8.61 46.56
CA ASP A 220 -50.03 9.67 47.29
C ASP A 220 -48.72 10.18 46.66
N GLN A 221 -48.40 11.47 46.52
CA GLN A 221 -49.06 12.76 46.77
C GLN A 221 -48.10 13.83 46.18
N GLU A 222 -48.57 14.76 45.35
CA GLU A 222 -47.81 15.96 44.93
C GLU A 222 -47.92 17.05 46.01
N PRO A 223 -46.80 17.64 46.51
CA PRO A 223 -46.88 18.89 47.26
C PRO A 223 -46.97 20.09 46.31
N VAL A 224 -48.10 20.76 46.40
CA VAL A 224 -48.41 22.12 45.93
C VAL A 224 -47.41 23.18 46.45
N GLY A 225 -47.09 24.16 45.60
CA GLY A 225 -46.45 25.45 45.95
C GLY A 225 -45.88 26.13 44.70
N SER A 226 -46.67 26.93 43.97
CA SER A 226 -46.98 28.35 44.17
C SER A 226 -45.80 29.30 43.91
N GLY A 227 -46.01 30.30 43.04
CA GLY A 227 -45.10 31.44 42.88
C GLY A 227 -44.93 31.98 41.46
N ALA A 228 -45.98 32.57 40.89
CA ALA A 228 -45.87 33.45 39.75
C ALA A 228 -45.18 34.78 40.16
N THR A 229 -44.23 35.27 39.37
CA THR A 229 -43.95 36.72 39.27
C THR A 229 -43.61 37.11 37.83
N PHE A 230 -44.47 37.94 37.24
CA PHE A 230 -44.20 38.74 36.05
C PHE A 230 -43.30 39.93 36.45
N LYS A 231 -42.38 40.33 35.56
CA LYS A 231 -41.77 41.67 35.55
C LYS A 231 -41.80 42.23 34.13
N LEU A 232 -42.07 43.54 34.11
CA LEU A 232 -42.49 44.45 33.03
C LEU A 232 -41.99 44.15 31.62
#